data_AF-A0A7J6NBD3-F1
#
_entry.id   AF-A0A7J6NBD3-F1
#
_cell.length_a   1.000
_cell.length_b   1.000
_cell.length_c   1.000
_cell.angle_alpha   90.00
_cell.angle_beta   90.00
_cell.angle_gamma   90.00
#
_symmetry.space_group_name_H-M   'P 1'
#
loop_
_entity.id
_entity.type
_entity.pdbx_description
1 polymer ?
#
loop_
_entity_poly.entity_id
_entity_poly.type
_entity_poly.pdbx_seq_one_letter_code
_entity_poly.pdbx_strand_id
1 'polypeptide(L)'
;MPGEGSDSSNMVTAVNPATLGKTSLPTLSDKYDLPHHLEVVEACLVEAGYAKVDEATSNITILGKYRHLDVAASAKRAATLFGYDWPQIRRLLERQYCKKTSLKAEYQSKLKKLALKNDGECEAFIEGATEAFSLSRRAFGTDVAERRAFIRQLCRGIPHDTLLQLLRMIQTSMAAAGFSDTDNDWENAVAFDDFDLASRSDQDQPLVSTLTFCSALRSVCSLSEEAQRLTSAPTVAFKQSSDAVRLTQPTSERKPRPKFSDRYAHVMFITGSLLEDKGEGSALL
;
A
#
# COMPACT_ATOMS: atom_id res chain seq x y z
N MET A 1 7.73 60.71 24.24
CA MET A 1 6.74 59.62 24.25
C MET A 1 7.07 58.63 23.13
N PRO A 2 7.98 57.67 23.36
CA PRO A 2 8.18 56.53 22.47
C PRO A 2 7.42 55.30 23.00
N GLY A 3 6.83 54.53 22.07
CA GLY A 3 6.00 53.36 22.36
C GLY A 3 6.81 52.12 22.74
N GLU A 4 6.23 51.35 23.66
CA GLU A 4 6.70 50.03 24.07
C GLU A 4 6.33 49.00 22.99
N GLY A 5 7.34 48.54 22.24
CA GLY A 5 7.30 47.27 21.53
C GLY A 5 8.03 46.24 22.39
N SER A 6 7.30 45.43 23.15
CA SER A 6 7.87 44.24 23.80
C SER A 6 8.14 43.19 22.73
N ASP A 7 9.41 43.05 22.38
CA ASP A 7 9.95 41.94 21.61
C ASP A 7 9.59 40.61 22.26
N SER A 8 8.77 39.83 21.55
CA SER A 8 8.52 38.44 21.84
C SER A 8 9.78 37.65 21.49
N SER A 9 10.72 37.58 22.43
CA SER A 9 11.90 36.74 22.32
C SER A 9 11.45 35.27 22.27
N ASN A 10 11.30 34.75 21.06
CA ASN A 10 11.18 33.31 20.82
C ASN A 10 12.48 32.67 21.32
N MET A 11 12.43 32.10 22.53
CA MET A 11 13.46 31.20 23.02
C MET A 11 13.55 30.02 22.05
N VAL A 12 14.55 30.02 21.18
CA VAL A 12 15.01 28.80 20.51
C VAL A 12 15.59 27.93 21.61
N THR A 13 14.77 27.01 22.12
CA THR A 13 15.20 26.00 23.08
C THR A 13 16.34 25.22 22.45
N ALA A 14 17.55 25.34 23.01
CA ALA A 14 18.70 24.56 22.59
C ALA A 14 18.35 23.07 22.74
N VAL A 15 18.25 22.36 21.61
CA VAL A 15 17.87 20.95 21.58
C VAL A 15 19.00 20.13 22.18
N ASN A 16 18.69 19.44 23.28
CA ASN A 16 19.65 18.69 24.06
C ASN A 16 19.98 17.36 23.34
N PRO A 17 21.23 17.09 22.92
CA PRO A 17 21.59 15.90 22.13
C PRO A 17 21.30 14.55 22.83
N ALA A 18 20.97 14.57 24.12
CA ALA A 18 20.53 13.39 24.88
C ALA A 18 19.12 12.89 24.50
N THR A 19 18.28 13.70 23.84
CA THR A 19 16.96 13.25 23.36
C THR A 19 17.02 12.39 22.09
N LEU A 20 18.14 12.44 21.36
CA LEU A 20 18.42 11.63 20.16
C LEU A 20 18.48 10.11 20.45
N GLY A 21 18.72 9.75 21.71
CA GLY A 21 18.67 8.36 22.17
C GLY A 21 17.25 7.80 22.29
N LYS A 22 16.21 8.66 22.37
CA LYS A 22 14.80 8.27 22.52
C LYS A 22 13.97 8.43 21.25
N THR A 23 14.42 9.18 20.26
CA THR A 23 13.81 9.21 18.94
C THR A 23 14.25 7.96 18.17
N SER A 24 13.34 7.00 18.00
CA SER A 24 13.55 5.82 17.17
C SER A 24 13.60 6.27 15.71
N LEU A 25 14.80 6.59 15.22
CA LEU A 25 15.00 6.82 13.79
C LEU A 25 14.78 5.53 13.01
N PRO A 26 14.23 5.62 11.78
CA PRO A 26 14.06 4.45 10.94
C PRO A 26 15.42 3.78 10.69
N THR A 27 15.41 2.47 10.45
CA THR A 27 16.62 1.72 10.06
C THR A 27 16.61 1.45 8.57
N LEU A 28 17.76 1.60 7.91
CA LEU A 28 17.90 1.24 6.49
C LEU A 28 17.82 -0.29 6.32
N SER A 29 16.75 -0.74 5.67
CA SER A 29 16.48 -2.15 5.31
C SER A 29 17.32 -2.62 4.13
N ASP A 30 17.39 -1.81 3.08
CA ASP A 30 18.08 -2.12 1.82
C ASP A 30 18.94 -0.92 1.40
N LYS A 31 20.11 -1.18 0.81
CA LYS A 31 20.98 -0.13 0.21
C LYS A 31 20.26 0.66 -0.89
N TYR A 32 19.29 0.07 -1.57
CA TYR A 32 18.51 0.75 -2.63
C TYR A 32 17.41 1.67 -2.08
N ASP A 33 17.10 1.57 -0.78
CA ASP A 33 16.20 2.48 -0.06
C ASP A 33 16.91 3.73 0.44
N LEU A 34 18.23 3.85 0.23
CA LEU A 34 19.03 4.94 0.77
C LEU A 34 18.48 6.35 0.49
N PRO A 35 18.05 6.74 -0.72
CA PRO A 35 17.62 8.12 -0.95
C PRO A 35 16.34 8.44 -0.16
N HIS A 36 15.35 7.54 -0.17
CA HIS A 36 14.13 7.69 0.61
C HIS A 36 14.42 7.69 2.12
N HIS A 37 15.32 6.80 2.56
CA HIS A 37 15.72 6.73 3.95
C HIS A 37 16.37 8.04 4.43
N LEU A 38 17.22 8.66 3.61
CA LEU A 38 17.83 9.95 3.93
C LEU A 38 16.77 11.04 4.08
N GLU A 39 15.77 11.08 3.19
CA GLU A 39 14.65 12.03 3.27
C GLU A 39 13.82 11.85 4.55
N VAL A 40 13.45 10.61 4.89
CA VAL A 40 12.66 10.32 6.10
C VAL A 40 13.46 10.68 7.36
N VAL A 41 14.75 10.34 7.40
CA VAL A 41 15.63 10.72 8.50
C VAL A 41 15.70 12.25 8.65
N GLU A 42 15.88 12.98 7.55
CA GLU A 42 15.89 14.45 7.56
C GLU A 42 14.57 15.02 8.09
N ALA A 43 13.42 14.49 7.62
CA ALA A 43 12.11 14.91 8.09
C ALA A 43 11.94 14.68 9.61
N CYS A 44 12.31 13.50 10.12
CA CYS A 44 12.27 13.20 11.55
C CYS A 44 13.15 14.14 12.38
N LEU A 45 14.28 14.59 11.85
CA LEU A 45 15.17 15.53 12.55
C LEU A 45 14.60 16.93 12.59
N VAL A 46 14.01 17.38 11.48
CA VAL A 46 13.29 18.66 11.43
C VAL A 46 12.13 18.65 12.43
N GLU A 47 11.31 17.60 12.43
CA GLU A 47 10.19 17.44 13.38
C GLU A 47 10.67 17.38 14.84
N ALA A 48 11.83 16.78 15.10
CA ALA A 48 12.44 16.74 16.43
C ALA A 48 13.04 18.09 16.88
N GLY A 49 12.90 19.16 16.08
CA GLY A 49 13.34 20.51 16.43
C GLY A 49 14.78 20.83 16.06
N TYR A 50 15.48 19.96 15.32
CA TYR A 50 16.80 20.27 14.76
C TYR A 50 16.57 21.14 13.51
N ALA A 51 16.33 22.42 13.75
CA ALA A 51 15.77 23.37 12.77
C ALA A 51 16.63 23.63 11.53
N LYS A 52 17.88 23.15 11.48
CA LYS A 52 18.75 23.23 10.30
C LYS A 52 19.58 21.96 10.14
N VAL A 53 19.41 21.29 9.02
CA VAL A 53 20.21 20.13 8.58
C VAL A 53 21.70 20.51 8.30
N ASP A 54 22.08 21.78 8.53
CA ASP A 54 23.46 22.29 8.46
C ASP A 54 24.34 21.89 9.66
N GLU A 55 23.77 21.46 10.79
CA GLU A 55 24.56 21.05 11.96
C GLU A 55 25.00 19.57 11.87
N ALA A 56 26.08 19.39 11.11
CA ALA A 56 26.98 18.25 10.92
C ALA A 56 27.00 17.14 12.00
N THR A 57 26.91 17.46 13.29
CA THR A 57 27.11 16.51 14.39
C THR A 57 25.91 15.60 14.67
N SER A 58 24.69 16.05 14.38
CA SER A 58 23.46 15.28 14.70
C SER A 58 23.16 14.21 13.64
N ASN A 59 23.46 14.48 12.37
CA ASN A 59 23.11 13.61 11.24
C ASN A 59 24.00 12.34 11.15
N ILE A 60 25.20 12.35 11.74
CA ILE A 60 26.18 11.26 11.56
C ILE A 60 26.07 10.16 12.61
N THR A 61 25.57 10.47 13.81
CA THR A 61 25.17 9.44 14.80
C THR A 61 24.08 8.52 14.24
N ILE A 62 23.32 9.01 13.25
CA ILE A 62 22.26 8.30 12.55
C ILE A 62 22.84 7.33 11.52
N LEU A 63 23.94 7.71 10.86
CA LEU A 63 24.65 6.85 9.90
C LEU A 63 25.31 5.64 10.58
N GLY A 64 25.53 5.71 11.90
CA GLY A 64 25.98 4.57 12.71
C GLY A 64 24.90 3.50 12.96
N LYS A 65 23.63 3.79 12.68
CA LYS A 65 22.49 2.86 12.87
C LYS A 65 22.13 2.08 11.60
N TYR A 66 22.89 2.24 10.51
CA TYR A 66 22.68 1.44 9.31
C TYR A 66 23.02 -0.03 9.56
N ARG A 67 22.06 -0.93 9.28
CA ARG A 67 22.30 -2.38 9.27
C ARG A 67 23.23 -2.80 8.13
N HIS A 68 23.23 -2.05 7.03
CA HIS A 68 24.13 -2.30 5.90
C HIS A 68 25.54 -1.75 6.17
N LEU A 69 26.45 -2.67 6.51
CA LEU A 69 27.85 -2.39 6.83
C LEU A 69 28.56 -1.57 5.75
N ASP A 70 28.29 -1.82 4.47
CA ASP A 70 28.92 -1.11 3.36
C ASP A 70 28.51 0.36 3.27
N VAL A 71 27.21 0.63 3.47
CA VAL A 71 26.67 2.00 3.46
C VAL A 71 27.15 2.75 4.68
N ALA A 72 27.13 2.10 5.86
CA ALA A 72 27.67 2.64 7.11
C ALA A 72 29.16 3.02 6.99
N ALA A 73 29.98 2.13 6.42
CA ALA A 73 31.39 2.36 6.21
C ALA A 73 31.65 3.51 5.22
N SER A 74 30.91 3.57 4.11
CA SER A 74 31.04 4.66 3.14
C SER A 74 30.57 5.99 3.71
N ALA A 75 29.49 6.01 4.49
CA ALA A 75 29.00 7.18 5.19
C ALA A 75 30.04 7.72 6.20
N LYS A 76 30.65 6.83 6.99
CA LYS A 76 31.72 7.21 7.94
C LYS A 76 32.97 7.75 7.24
N ARG A 77 33.37 7.16 6.12
CA ARG A 77 34.48 7.66 5.30
C ARG A 77 34.17 9.04 4.70
N ALA A 78 32.97 9.22 4.14
CA ALA A 78 32.54 10.50 3.60
C ALA A 78 32.49 11.59 4.67
N ALA A 79 31.99 11.27 5.86
CA ALA A 79 31.98 12.17 7.02
C ALA A 79 33.38 12.65 7.39
N THR A 80 34.34 11.71 7.42
CA THR A 80 35.75 12.03 7.72
C THR A 80 36.37 12.91 6.62
N LEU A 81 36.06 12.62 5.35
CA LEU A 81 36.64 13.32 4.20
C LEU A 81 36.11 14.75 4.04
N PHE A 82 34.82 14.97 4.25
CA PHE A 82 34.16 16.26 4.02
C PHE A 82 33.96 17.08 5.29
N GLY A 83 34.66 16.75 6.37
CA GLY A 83 34.56 17.51 7.62
C GLY A 83 33.12 17.57 8.17
N TYR A 84 32.38 16.47 8.02
CA TYR A 84 30.99 16.34 8.48
C TYR A 84 29.96 17.23 7.75
N ASP A 85 30.29 17.78 6.57
CA ASP A 85 29.35 18.50 5.69
C ASP A 85 28.27 17.56 5.11
N TRP A 86 27.04 17.66 5.65
CA TRP A 86 25.93 16.78 5.29
C TRP A 86 25.53 16.83 3.81
N PRO A 87 25.28 18.00 3.19
CA PRO A 87 25.06 18.10 1.75
C PRO A 87 26.10 17.37 0.89
N GLN A 88 27.38 17.45 1.23
CA GLN A 88 28.44 16.75 0.48
C GLN A 88 28.41 15.23 0.70
N ILE A 89 28.20 14.80 1.95
CA ILE A 89 28.06 13.38 2.31
C ILE A 89 26.87 12.77 1.59
N ARG A 90 25.70 13.42 1.65
CA ARG A 90 24.48 13.01 0.96
C ARG A 90 24.71 12.84 -0.54
N ARG A 91 25.28 13.85 -1.20
CA ARG A 91 25.59 13.79 -2.63
C ARG A 91 26.54 12.63 -2.98
N LEU A 92 27.55 12.36 -2.15
CA LEU A 92 28.46 11.22 -2.37
C LEU A 92 27.71 9.89 -2.24
N LEU A 93 26.93 9.72 -1.18
CA LEU A 93 26.16 8.52 -0.92
C LEU A 93 25.13 8.26 -2.02
N GLU A 94 24.39 9.28 -2.45
CA GLU A 94 23.45 9.19 -3.56
C GLU A 94 24.16 8.81 -4.87
N ARG A 95 25.29 9.43 -5.19
CA ARG A 95 26.07 9.08 -6.38
C ARG A 95 26.57 7.63 -6.36
N GLN A 96 26.87 7.10 -5.18
CA GLN A 96 27.43 5.76 -5.03
C GLN A 96 26.36 4.67 -5.05
N TYR A 97 25.24 4.88 -4.35
CA TYR A 97 24.23 3.86 -4.09
C TYR A 97 22.91 4.07 -4.84
N CYS A 98 22.58 5.30 -5.25
CA CYS A 98 21.32 5.66 -5.91
C CYS A 98 21.47 5.75 -7.44
N LYS A 99 22.39 4.98 -8.02
CA LYS A 99 22.60 4.99 -9.48
C LYS A 99 21.36 4.44 -10.19
N LYS A 100 20.83 5.23 -11.13
CA LYS A 100 19.68 4.87 -11.98
C LYS A 100 19.84 3.49 -12.64
N THR A 101 21.04 3.16 -13.11
CA THR A 101 21.33 1.85 -13.71
C THR A 101 21.26 0.69 -12.72
N SER A 102 21.75 0.88 -11.48
CA SER A 102 21.69 -0.12 -10.43
C SER A 102 20.26 -0.35 -9.96
N LEU A 103 19.50 0.73 -9.73
CA LEU A 103 18.08 0.65 -9.36
C LEU A 103 17.26 -0.01 -10.47
N LYS A 104 17.58 0.30 -11.74
CA LYS A 104 16.98 -0.37 -12.91
C LYS A 104 17.20 -1.88 -12.90
N ALA A 105 18.46 -2.28 -12.73
CA ALA A 105 18.82 -3.69 -12.69
C ALA A 105 18.10 -4.42 -11.54
N GLU A 106 17.98 -3.77 -10.38
CA GLU A 106 17.32 -4.35 -9.21
C GLU A 106 15.82 -4.55 -9.42
N TYR A 107 15.06 -3.52 -9.83
CA TYR A 107 13.62 -3.70 -10.02
C TYR A 107 13.32 -4.66 -11.17
N GLN A 108 14.15 -4.68 -12.23
CA GLN A 108 13.99 -5.65 -13.31
C GLN A 108 14.28 -7.09 -12.83
N SER A 109 15.25 -7.27 -11.93
CA SER A 109 15.52 -8.55 -11.27
C SER A 109 14.35 -9.01 -10.43
N LYS A 110 13.73 -8.10 -9.64
CA LYS A 110 12.51 -8.38 -8.88
C LYS A 110 11.35 -8.76 -9.79
N LEU A 111 11.06 -7.97 -10.84
CA LEU A 111 10.01 -8.26 -11.82
C LEU A 111 10.18 -9.60 -12.53
N LYS A 112 11.41 -10.02 -12.85
CA LYS A 112 11.68 -11.32 -13.49
C LYS A 112 11.36 -12.51 -12.58
N LYS A 113 11.41 -12.32 -11.27
CA LYS A 113 11.12 -13.37 -10.28
C LYS A 113 9.65 -13.38 -9.86
N LEU A 114 8.93 -12.29 -10.11
CA LEU A 114 7.51 -12.16 -9.80
C LEU A 114 6.67 -12.91 -10.81
N ALA A 115 5.89 -13.86 -10.31
CA ALA A 115 4.88 -14.57 -11.07
C ALA A 115 3.70 -14.88 -10.16
N LEU A 116 2.50 -14.51 -10.57
CA LEU A 116 1.26 -14.90 -9.91
C LEU A 116 0.91 -16.31 -10.39
N LYS A 117 1.11 -17.32 -9.53
CA LYS A 117 0.85 -18.72 -9.91
C LYS A 117 -0.59 -19.11 -9.65
N ASN A 118 -1.13 -18.68 -8.52
CA ASN A 118 -2.48 -18.96 -8.07
C ASN A 118 -3.10 -17.67 -7.51
N ASP A 119 -4.42 -17.56 -7.56
CA ASP A 119 -5.14 -16.37 -7.07
C ASP A 119 -4.92 -16.11 -5.57
N GLY A 120 -4.71 -17.17 -4.78
CA GLY A 120 -4.36 -17.06 -3.35
C GLY A 120 -2.97 -16.48 -3.04
N GLU A 121 -2.14 -16.25 -4.05
CA GLU A 121 -0.85 -15.57 -3.94
C GLU A 121 -0.92 -14.08 -4.35
N CYS A 122 -2.14 -13.56 -4.59
CA CYS A 122 -2.36 -12.18 -5.08
C CYS A 122 -1.68 -11.11 -4.21
N GLU A 123 -1.83 -11.17 -2.87
CA GLU A 123 -1.22 -10.15 -2.00
C GLU A 123 0.31 -10.21 -2.00
N ALA A 124 0.90 -11.42 -1.99
CA ALA A 124 2.36 -11.57 -2.06
C ALA A 124 2.92 -11.07 -3.41
N PHE A 125 2.18 -11.30 -4.51
CA PHE A 125 2.50 -10.74 -5.82
C PHE A 125 2.42 -9.21 -5.81
N ILE A 126 1.34 -8.64 -5.26
CA ILE A 126 1.15 -7.19 -5.15
C ILE A 126 2.26 -6.56 -4.30
N GLU A 127 2.57 -7.13 -3.13
CA GLU A 127 3.63 -6.63 -2.26
C GLU A 127 4.98 -6.55 -3.00
N GLY A 128 5.38 -7.65 -3.66
CA GLY A 128 6.61 -7.66 -4.45
C GLY A 128 6.56 -6.72 -5.65
N ALA A 129 5.39 -6.55 -6.30
CA ALA A 129 5.20 -5.61 -7.38
C ALA A 129 5.32 -4.14 -6.89
N THR A 130 4.78 -3.82 -5.72
CA THR A 130 4.88 -2.50 -5.07
C THR A 130 6.32 -2.19 -4.69
N GLU A 131 7.07 -3.15 -4.14
CA GLU A 131 8.50 -2.96 -3.90
C GLU A 131 9.26 -2.64 -5.20
N ALA A 132 9.01 -3.40 -6.27
CA ALA A 132 9.63 -3.16 -7.57
C ALA A 132 9.20 -1.80 -8.17
N PHE A 133 7.94 -1.41 -7.99
CA PHE A 133 7.42 -0.13 -8.47
C PHE A 133 8.05 1.05 -7.73
N SER A 134 8.27 0.94 -6.41
CA SER A 134 8.95 1.96 -5.61
C SER A 134 10.39 2.21 -6.11
N LEU A 135 11.12 1.14 -6.46
CA LEU A 135 12.47 1.23 -7.04
C LEU A 135 12.44 1.89 -8.43
N SER A 136 11.44 1.57 -9.25
CA SER A 136 11.23 2.20 -10.56
C SER A 136 10.97 3.70 -10.42
N ARG A 137 10.04 4.09 -9.55
CA ARG A 137 9.73 5.51 -9.27
C ARG A 137 10.94 6.29 -8.76
N ARG A 138 11.77 5.69 -7.90
CA ARG A 138 13.00 6.35 -7.44
C ARG A 138 14.03 6.54 -8.55
N ALA A 139 14.14 5.60 -9.47
CA ALA A 139 15.11 5.66 -10.57
C ALA A 139 14.67 6.56 -11.73
N PHE A 140 13.36 6.65 -11.98
CA PHE A 140 12.79 7.24 -13.19
C PHE A 140 11.77 8.36 -12.92
N GLY A 141 11.35 8.57 -11.68
CA GLY A 141 10.37 9.59 -11.30
C GLY A 141 9.04 9.37 -12.01
N THR A 142 8.64 10.38 -12.79
CA THR A 142 7.39 10.42 -13.57
C THR A 142 7.59 10.03 -15.05
N ASP A 143 8.70 9.36 -15.40
CA ASP A 143 8.96 8.89 -16.77
C ASP A 143 7.88 7.91 -17.25
N VAL A 144 7.06 8.41 -18.17
CA VAL A 144 5.92 7.72 -18.79
C VAL A 144 6.35 6.47 -19.55
N ALA A 145 7.50 6.50 -20.23
CA ALA A 145 7.98 5.37 -21.04
C ALA A 145 8.42 4.20 -20.15
N GLU A 146 9.10 4.51 -19.04
CA GLU A 146 9.57 3.49 -18.09
C GLU A 146 8.43 2.95 -17.22
N ARG A 147 7.44 3.78 -16.88
CA ARG A 147 6.19 3.30 -16.29
C ARG A 147 5.49 2.30 -17.19
N ARG A 148 5.32 2.62 -18.47
CA ARG A 148 4.71 1.71 -19.45
C ARG A 148 5.50 0.41 -19.57
N ALA A 149 6.83 0.50 -19.64
CA ALA A 149 7.70 -0.67 -19.68
C ALA A 149 7.57 -1.55 -18.41
N PHE A 150 7.50 -0.91 -17.24
CA PHE A 150 7.28 -1.57 -15.95
C PHE A 150 5.94 -2.32 -15.92
N ILE A 151 4.83 -1.64 -16.20
CA ILE A 151 3.48 -2.22 -16.17
C ILE A 151 3.38 -3.40 -17.15
N ARG A 152 3.87 -3.24 -18.38
CA ARG A 152 3.88 -4.33 -19.38
C ARG A 152 4.70 -5.52 -18.94
N GLN A 153 5.85 -5.30 -18.30
CA GLN A 153 6.67 -6.37 -17.77
C GLN A 153 5.99 -7.07 -16.60
N LEU A 154 5.30 -6.33 -15.73
CA LEU A 154 4.51 -6.89 -14.63
C LEU A 154 3.36 -7.76 -15.14
N CYS A 155 2.63 -7.31 -16.16
CA CYS A 155 1.55 -8.08 -16.78
C CYS A 155 2.01 -9.43 -17.34
N ARG A 156 3.29 -9.58 -17.74
CA ARG A 156 3.85 -10.87 -18.19
C ARG A 156 3.96 -11.90 -17.06
N GLY A 157 3.96 -11.46 -15.81
CA GLY A 157 3.95 -12.33 -14.63
C GLY A 157 2.55 -12.77 -14.20
N ILE A 158 1.49 -12.33 -14.88
CA ILE A 158 0.09 -12.62 -14.54
C ILE A 158 -0.46 -13.70 -15.50
N PRO A 159 -1.21 -14.70 -15.02
CA PRO A 159 -1.88 -15.68 -15.87
C PRO A 159 -2.77 -15.00 -16.91
N HIS A 160 -2.82 -15.57 -18.12
CA HIS A 160 -3.49 -14.92 -19.26
C HIS A 160 -4.98 -14.60 -18.98
N ASP A 161 -5.72 -15.54 -18.38
CA ASP A 161 -7.14 -15.36 -18.11
C ASP A 161 -7.38 -14.26 -17.06
N THR A 162 -6.57 -14.23 -15.99
CA THR A 162 -6.57 -13.19 -14.96
C THR A 162 -6.22 -11.83 -15.58
N LEU A 163 -5.22 -11.78 -16.45
CA LEU A 163 -4.81 -10.56 -17.14
C LEU A 163 -5.92 -10.02 -18.06
N LEU A 164 -6.61 -10.88 -18.81
CA LEU A 164 -7.73 -10.45 -19.64
C LEU A 164 -8.87 -9.85 -18.82
N GLN A 165 -9.20 -10.46 -17.69
CA GLN A 165 -10.23 -9.92 -16.78
C GLN A 165 -9.80 -8.60 -16.15
N LEU A 166 -8.54 -8.49 -15.75
CA LEU A 166 -7.94 -7.25 -15.22
C LEU A 166 -8.02 -6.11 -16.23
N LEU A 167 -7.59 -6.35 -17.47
CA LEU A 167 -7.63 -5.34 -18.53
C LEU A 167 -9.05 -4.90 -18.87
N ARG A 168 -10.02 -5.82 -18.90
CA ARG A 168 -11.43 -5.48 -19.09
C ARG A 168 -11.95 -4.58 -17.97
N MET A 169 -11.63 -4.92 -16.72
CA MET A 169 -12.03 -4.12 -15.56
C MET A 169 -11.44 -2.69 -15.63
N ILE A 170 -10.15 -2.59 -15.96
CA ILE A 170 -9.47 -1.32 -16.19
C ILE A 170 -10.15 -0.51 -17.29
N GLN A 171 -10.42 -1.12 -18.45
CA GLN A 171 -11.10 -0.46 -19.57
C GLN A 171 -12.49 0.04 -19.18
N THR A 172 -13.29 -0.77 -18.47
CA THR A 172 -14.61 -0.35 -18.00
C THR A 172 -14.55 0.81 -17.03
N SER A 173 -13.54 0.82 -16.14
CA SER A 173 -13.33 1.91 -15.20
C SER A 173 -12.88 3.20 -15.89
N MET A 174 -12.00 3.09 -16.89
CA MET A 174 -11.59 4.23 -17.71
C MET A 174 -12.76 4.84 -18.48
N ALA A 175 -13.59 4.01 -19.12
CA ALA A 175 -14.79 4.49 -19.81
C ALA A 175 -15.74 5.21 -18.84
N ALA A 176 -15.93 4.68 -17.62
CA ALA A 176 -16.74 5.32 -16.58
C ALA A 176 -16.17 6.65 -16.08
N ALA A 177 -14.84 6.79 -16.07
CA ALA A 177 -14.15 8.03 -15.74
C ALA A 177 -14.14 9.06 -16.90
N GLY A 178 -14.66 8.71 -18.09
CA GLY A 178 -14.76 9.62 -19.23
C GLY A 178 -13.54 9.65 -20.14
N PHE A 179 -12.63 8.66 -20.04
CA PHE A 179 -11.56 8.49 -21.02
C PHE A 179 -12.15 8.05 -22.37
N SER A 180 -11.60 8.58 -23.45
CA SER A 180 -12.04 8.23 -24.80
C SER A 180 -11.45 6.89 -25.23
N ASP A 181 -12.14 6.15 -26.11
CA ASP A 181 -11.59 4.90 -26.71
C ASP A 181 -10.29 5.14 -27.50
N THR A 182 -9.98 6.40 -27.83
CA THR A 182 -8.71 6.80 -28.45
C THR A 182 -7.55 6.96 -27.47
N ASP A 183 -7.82 7.02 -26.15
CA ASP A 183 -6.81 7.09 -25.09
C ASP A 183 -6.18 5.70 -24.86
N ASN A 184 -5.30 5.32 -25.78
CA ASN A 184 -4.65 4.00 -25.82
C ASN A 184 -3.57 3.77 -24.73
N ASP A 185 -3.42 4.67 -23.76
CA ASP A 185 -2.34 4.61 -22.76
C ASP A 185 -2.87 4.41 -21.34
N TRP A 186 -3.64 3.32 -21.18
CA TRP A 186 -4.21 2.92 -19.90
C TRP A 186 -3.13 2.75 -18.81
N GLU A 187 -1.90 2.36 -19.19
CA GLU A 187 -0.77 2.20 -18.28
C GLU A 187 -0.41 3.51 -17.54
N ASN A 188 -0.78 4.66 -18.12
CA ASN A 188 -0.60 5.98 -17.54
C ASN A 188 -1.90 6.60 -17.01
N ALA A 189 -3.06 6.21 -17.56
CA ALA A 189 -4.37 6.64 -17.06
C ALA A 189 -4.74 6.02 -15.71
N VAL A 190 -4.19 4.85 -15.39
CA VAL A 190 -4.45 4.11 -14.15
C VAL A 190 -3.27 4.23 -13.19
N ALA A 191 -3.54 4.67 -11.96
CA ALA A 191 -2.54 4.65 -10.90
C ALA A 191 -2.15 3.21 -10.53
N PHE A 192 -0.88 2.98 -10.18
CA PHE A 192 -0.42 1.64 -9.84
C PHE A 192 -1.05 1.14 -8.52
N ASP A 193 -0.99 1.97 -7.49
CA ASP A 193 -1.56 1.75 -6.16
C ASP A 193 -2.12 3.08 -5.59
N ASP A 194 -2.66 3.03 -4.39
CA ASP A 194 -3.31 4.20 -3.76
C ASP A 194 -2.31 5.31 -3.41
N PHE A 195 -1.04 4.95 -3.15
CA PHE A 195 0.04 5.91 -2.93
C PHE A 195 0.43 6.63 -4.23
N ASP A 196 0.48 5.92 -5.35
CA ASP A 196 0.64 6.51 -6.68
C ASP A 196 -0.53 7.44 -6.99
N LEU A 197 -1.77 7.01 -6.72
CA LEU A 197 -2.96 7.82 -6.93
C LEU A 197 -2.90 9.13 -6.14
N ALA A 198 -2.60 9.07 -4.84
CA ALA A 198 -2.46 10.26 -3.99
C ALA A 198 -1.36 11.21 -4.50
N SER A 199 -0.22 10.67 -4.94
CA SER A 199 0.87 11.50 -5.47
C SER A 199 0.53 12.20 -6.80
N ARG A 200 -0.52 11.76 -7.48
CA ARG A 200 -0.99 12.31 -8.76
C ARG A 200 -2.21 13.19 -8.63
N SER A 201 -3.05 12.98 -7.60
CA SER A 201 -4.19 13.86 -7.31
C SER A 201 -3.76 15.26 -6.84
N ASP A 202 -2.60 15.35 -6.19
CA ASP A 202 -2.06 16.61 -5.65
C ASP A 202 -1.33 17.47 -6.69
N GLN A 203 -1.13 16.94 -7.90
CA GLN A 203 -0.49 17.64 -9.02
C GLN A 203 -1.57 17.90 -10.07
N ASP A 204 -1.57 19.06 -10.74
CA ASP A 204 -2.42 19.40 -11.92
C ASP A 204 -2.11 18.46 -13.11
N GLN A 205 -2.28 17.17 -12.90
CA GLN A 205 -1.93 16.08 -13.79
C GLN A 205 -3.16 15.63 -14.59
N PRO A 206 -2.95 14.96 -15.74
CA PRO A 206 -4.05 14.47 -16.56
C PRO A 206 -5.00 13.59 -15.74
N LEU A 207 -6.26 13.55 -16.17
CA LEU A 207 -7.30 12.69 -15.60
C LEU A 207 -6.72 11.31 -15.25
N VAL A 208 -6.95 10.86 -14.01
CA VAL A 208 -6.55 9.54 -13.52
C VAL A 208 -7.80 8.80 -13.06
N SER A 209 -7.91 7.51 -13.40
CA SER A 209 -9.00 6.70 -12.87
C SER A 209 -8.87 6.53 -11.34
N THR A 210 -9.99 6.48 -10.64
CA THR A 210 -10.04 6.15 -9.20
C THR A 210 -9.71 4.69 -8.92
N LEU A 211 -9.87 3.81 -9.91
CA LEU A 211 -9.43 2.42 -9.81
C LEU A 211 -7.92 2.33 -10.02
N THR A 212 -7.22 1.68 -9.10
CA THR A 212 -5.79 1.40 -9.19
C THR A 212 -5.51 0.01 -9.77
N PHE A 213 -4.33 -0.20 -10.35
CA PHE A 213 -3.94 -1.51 -10.88
C PHE A 213 -4.01 -2.60 -9.79
N CYS A 214 -3.49 -2.31 -8.59
CA CYS A 214 -3.50 -3.25 -7.48
C CYS A 214 -4.94 -3.56 -6.99
N SER A 215 -5.81 -2.56 -6.86
CA SER A 215 -7.22 -2.79 -6.46
C SER A 215 -8.00 -3.60 -7.51
N ALA A 216 -7.75 -3.35 -8.80
CA ALA A 216 -8.34 -4.12 -9.88
C ALA A 216 -7.87 -5.58 -9.84
N LEU A 217 -6.57 -5.81 -9.62
CA LEU A 217 -6.01 -7.16 -9.51
C LEU A 217 -6.60 -7.94 -8.32
N ARG A 218 -6.72 -7.31 -7.15
CA ARG A 218 -7.39 -7.89 -5.97
C ARG A 218 -8.83 -8.31 -6.27
N SER A 219 -9.56 -7.45 -6.97
CA SER A 219 -10.95 -7.69 -7.32
C SER A 219 -11.08 -8.91 -8.23
N VAL A 220 -10.23 -9.03 -9.26
CA VAL A 220 -10.22 -10.19 -10.17
C VAL A 220 -9.87 -11.48 -9.45
N CYS A 221 -8.81 -11.47 -8.61
CA CYS A 221 -8.39 -12.66 -7.89
C CYS A 221 -9.47 -13.12 -6.89
N SER A 222 -10.12 -12.17 -6.19
CA SER A 222 -11.20 -12.49 -5.25
C SER A 222 -12.43 -13.11 -5.94
N LEU A 223 -12.81 -12.58 -7.11
CA LEU A 223 -13.91 -13.12 -7.91
C LEU A 223 -13.62 -14.53 -8.41
N SER A 224 -12.38 -14.78 -8.82
CA SER A 224 -11.92 -16.11 -9.25
C SER A 224 -11.96 -17.12 -8.10
N GLU A 225 -11.49 -16.73 -6.91
CA GLU A 225 -11.59 -17.57 -5.71
C GLU A 225 -13.05 -17.88 -5.34
N GLU A 226 -13.94 -16.89 -5.42
CA GLU A 226 -15.36 -17.09 -5.12
C GLU A 226 -16.02 -18.02 -6.15
N ALA A 227 -15.75 -17.85 -7.44
CA ALA A 227 -16.22 -18.74 -8.49
C ALA A 227 -15.70 -20.17 -8.30
N GLN A 228 -14.43 -20.32 -7.89
CA GLN A 228 -13.85 -21.62 -7.58
C GLN A 228 -14.52 -22.25 -6.36
N ARG A 229 -14.84 -21.49 -5.30
CA ARG A 229 -15.59 -22.00 -4.13
C ARG A 229 -17.00 -22.46 -4.49
N LEU A 230 -17.69 -21.73 -5.36
CA LEU A 230 -19.05 -22.08 -5.81
C LEU A 230 -19.06 -23.35 -6.68
N THR A 231 -18.00 -23.58 -7.47
CA THR A 231 -17.88 -24.75 -8.35
C THR A 231 -17.25 -25.97 -7.67
N SER A 232 -16.44 -25.76 -6.62
CA SER A 232 -15.79 -26.82 -5.82
C SER A 232 -16.58 -27.25 -4.58
N ALA A 233 -17.76 -26.67 -4.35
CA ALA A 233 -18.68 -27.14 -3.32
C ALA A 233 -18.87 -28.66 -3.48
N PRO A 234 -18.76 -29.45 -2.38
CA PRO A 234 -18.78 -30.89 -2.49
C PRO A 234 -20.13 -31.29 -3.07
N THR A 235 -20.09 -31.92 -4.23
CA THR A 235 -21.16 -32.79 -4.68
C THR A 235 -21.25 -33.86 -3.59
N VAL A 236 -22.11 -33.63 -2.59
CA VAL A 236 -22.50 -34.66 -1.64
C VAL A 236 -22.96 -35.79 -2.54
N ALA A 237 -22.17 -36.87 -2.58
CA ALA A 237 -22.37 -38.00 -3.45
C ALA A 237 -23.85 -38.40 -3.34
N PHE A 238 -24.63 -38.01 -4.36
CA PHE A 238 -25.99 -38.43 -4.53
C PHE A 238 -25.87 -39.89 -4.94
N LYS A 239 -25.69 -40.76 -3.93
CA LYS A 239 -25.75 -42.20 -4.09
C LYS A 239 -27.06 -42.48 -4.80
N GLN A 240 -26.93 -43.00 -6.00
CA GLN A 240 -27.98 -43.69 -6.72
C GLN A 240 -28.66 -44.68 -5.77
N SER A 241 -29.85 -44.32 -5.29
CA SER A 241 -30.88 -45.30 -5.00
C SER A 241 -32.02 -45.00 -5.94
N SER A 242 -32.07 -45.75 -7.04
CA SER A 242 -33.34 -45.99 -7.71
C SER A 242 -34.31 -46.52 -6.66
N ASP A 243 -35.40 -45.81 -6.39
CA ASP A 243 -36.62 -46.53 -6.13
C ASP A 243 -37.85 -45.68 -6.43
N ALA A 244 -38.85 -46.40 -6.92
CA ALA A 244 -39.97 -45.93 -7.69
C ALA A 244 -40.87 -44.91 -6.98
N VAL A 245 -41.56 -44.13 -7.80
CA VAL A 245 -42.79 -43.40 -7.48
C VAL A 245 -43.75 -44.30 -6.70
N ARG A 246 -43.97 -43.98 -5.41
CA ARG A 246 -45.15 -44.41 -4.67
C ARG A 246 -45.77 -43.23 -3.93
N LEU A 247 -46.94 -42.87 -4.42
CA LEU A 247 -47.95 -42.06 -3.76
C LEU A 247 -48.48 -42.84 -2.55
N THR A 248 -48.26 -42.35 -1.31
CA THR A 248 -49.13 -42.66 -0.16
C THR A 248 -49.01 -41.60 0.93
N GLN A 249 -50.16 -41.35 1.55
CA GLN A 249 -50.58 -40.36 2.53
C GLN A 249 -49.89 -40.42 3.92
N PRO A 250 -50.18 -39.45 4.83
CA PRO A 250 -49.33 -39.08 5.95
C PRO A 250 -49.48 -40.01 7.15
N THR A 251 -48.37 -40.30 7.82
CA THR A 251 -48.37 -40.81 9.19
C THR A 251 -47.26 -40.16 10.00
N SER A 252 -47.61 -39.88 11.24
CA SER A 252 -46.90 -39.12 12.28
C SER A 252 -45.63 -39.80 12.77
N GLU A 253 -44.60 -38.99 13.03
CA GLU A 253 -43.97 -38.80 14.35
C GLU A 253 -42.78 -37.84 14.21
N ARG A 254 -43.04 -36.55 14.45
CA ARG A 254 -42.00 -35.51 14.41
C ARG A 254 -41.13 -35.66 15.66
N LYS A 255 -39.89 -36.15 15.48
CA LYS A 255 -38.82 -35.83 16.44
C LYS A 255 -38.65 -34.31 16.50
N PRO A 256 -38.63 -33.68 17.68
CA PRO A 256 -38.49 -32.23 17.78
C PRO A 256 -37.15 -31.81 17.19
N ARG A 257 -37.17 -30.77 16.33
CA ARG A 257 -35.94 -30.15 15.84
C ARG A 257 -35.15 -29.62 17.05
N PRO A 258 -33.83 -29.84 17.13
CA PRO A 258 -33.02 -29.26 18.18
C PRO A 258 -33.14 -27.74 18.12
N LYS A 259 -33.28 -27.11 19.29
CA LYS A 259 -33.40 -25.66 19.40
C LYS A 259 -32.06 -25.04 19.03
N PHE A 260 -32.10 -23.86 18.41
CA PHE A 260 -30.93 -23.12 17.94
C PHE A 260 -29.89 -22.87 19.06
N SER A 261 -30.36 -22.78 20.31
CA SER A 261 -29.54 -22.65 21.53
C SER A 261 -28.54 -23.79 21.73
N ASP A 262 -28.86 -25.00 21.25
CA ASP A 262 -28.04 -26.20 21.54
C ASP A 262 -26.85 -26.32 20.59
N ARG A 263 -26.85 -25.58 19.46
CA ARG A 263 -25.73 -25.53 18.51
C ARG A 263 -24.77 -24.37 18.74
N TYR A 264 -25.18 -23.34 19.50
CA TYR A 264 -24.40 -22.12 19.70
C TYR A 264 -24.56 -21.60 21.13
N ALA A 265 -23.87 -22.24 22.08
CA ALA A 265 -23.95 -21.91 23.51
C ALA A 265 -23.48 -20.48 23.89
N HIS A 266 -22.92 -19.72 22.95
CA HIS A 266 -22.32 -18.40 23.19
C HIS A 266 -23.03 -17.24 22.47
N VAL A 267 -24.16 -17.48 21.80
CA VAL A 267 -24.91 -16.39 21.16
C VAL A 267 -25.85 -15.76 22.19
N MET A 268 -25.38 -14.70 22.84
CA MET A 268 -26.23 -13.81 23.63
C MET A 268 -27.11 -12.98 22.69
N PHE A 269 -28.43 -13.16 22.80
CA PHE A 269 -29.39 -12.25 22.18
C PHE A 269 -29.37 -10.93 22.94
N ILE A 270 -28.85 -9.87 22.31
CA ILE A 270 -29.10 -8.50 22.76
C ILE A 270 -30.41 -8.07 22.11
N THR A 271 -31.51 -8.19 22.85
CA THR A 271 -32.79 -7.56 22.48
C THR A 271 -32.70 -6.07 22.78
N GLY A 272 -32.21 -5.29 21.82
CA GLY A 272 -32.32 -3.84 21.80
C GLY A 272 -33.47 -3.45 20.87
N SER A 273 -34.59 -3.04 21.47
CA SER A 273 -35.84 -2.67 20.82
C SER A 273 -35.66 -1.56 19.78
N LEU A 274 -35.98 -1.86 18.52
CA LEU A 274 -36.21 -0.87 17.48
C LEU A 274 -37.69 -0.46 17.54
N LEU A 275 -37.94 0.85 17.74
CA LEU A 275 -39.16 1.60 17.45
C LEU A 275 -40.42 1.29 18.29
N GLU A 276 -40.80 2.25 19.13
CA GLU A 276 -42.20 2.70 19.16
C GLU A 276 -42.25 4.16 18.73
N ASP A 277 -42.70 4.34 17.49
CA ASP A 277 -43.16 5.58 16.91
C ASP A 277 -44.65 5.74 17.29
N LYS A 278 -44.97 6.74 18.09
CA LYS A 278 -46.34 7.25 18.27
C LYS A 278 -46.31 8.75 18.47
N GLY A 279 -46.73 9.47 17.44
CA GLY A 279 -47.14 10.86 17.53
C GLY A 279 -48.51 11.02 18.19
N GLU A 280 -48.63 12.10 18.96
CA GLU A 280 -49.80 12.90 19.37
C GLU A 280 -49.20 13.90 20.38
N GLY A 281 -49.17 15.22 20.21
CA GLY A 281 -50.25 16.11 19.83
C GLY A 281 -50.58 17.02 21.02
N SER A 282 -50.08 18.27 20.97
CA SER A 282 -50.68 19.47 21.58
C SER A 282 -50.58 19.77 23.10
N ALA A 283 -50.26 21.05 23.35
CA ALA A 283 -50.77 21.96 24.40
C ALA A 283 -50.02 22.14 25.74
N LEU A 284 -49.62 23.42 25.95
CA LEU A 284 -49.58 24.20 27.21
C LEU A 284 -48.49 23.78 28.24
N LEU A 285 -47.57 24.62 28.73
CA LEU A 285 -47.58 26.03 29.14
C LEU A 285 -46.20 26.67 28.88
#